data_AF-A0A3S1BM78-F1
#
_entry.id   AF-A0A3S1BM78-F1
#
_cell.length_a   1.000
_cell.length_b   1.000
_cell.length_c   1.000
_cell.angle_alpha   90.00
_cell.angle_beta   90.00
_cell.angle_gamma   90.00
#
_symmetry.space_group_name_H-M   'P 1'
#
loop_
_entity.id
_entity.type
_entity.pdbx_description
1 polymer ?
#
loop_
_entity_poly.entity_id
_entity_poly.type
_entity_poly.pdbx_seq_one_letter_code
_entity_poly.pdbx_strand_id
1 'polypeptide(L)'
;MNKKLMLIIFLSMFSVLCLSITVFAATAGYSLRVNGIDIKGEAKVIDGVTYVPLRTVIEGLGGSYHVMPESNTISILRRDIGMYGGYTESNPLRSGSKAYFEINENFDKFVGSVFIEETSTGKDALKILQEKKEHAPSGYTYVLVKVNLEILASEKTGESLSINNYRFQYIDPVTQKRTPSFMFSQYSPSVSEGKPFNGWVGFLIPEDHQSGMIVLSSPSDRQNALWMKVQ
;
A
#
# COMPACT_ATOMS: atom_id res chain seq x y z
N MET A 1 37.50 -68.25 -38.08
CA MET A 1 36.26 -67.62 -37.59
C MET A 1 35.32 -67.41 -38.77
N ASN A 2 34.09 -67.91 -38.72
CA ASN A 2 33.17 -67.91 -39.86
C ASN A 2 32.66 -66.48 -40.13
N LYS A 3 32.82 -65.94 -41.34
CA LYS A 3 32.49 -64.54 -41.67
C LYS A 3 31.04 -64.17 -41.33
N LYS A 4 30.12 -65.14 -41.39
CA LYS A 4 28.71 -64.98 -40.98
C LYS A 4 28.55 -64.79 -39.47
N LEU A 5 29.35 -65.50 -38.67
CA LEU A 5 29.32 -65.37 -37.20
C LEU A 5 29.83 -63.99 -36.76
N MET A 6 30.86 -63.47 -37.45
CA MET A 6 31.44 -62.17 -37.13
C MET A 6 30.49 -61.02 -37.48
N LEU A 7 29.71 -61.15 -38.56
CA LEU A 7 28.71 -60.16 -38.96
C LEU A 7 27.52 -60.08 -37.97
N ILE A 8 27.09 -61.23 -37.42
CA ILE A 8 25.98 -61.29 -36.46
C ILE A 8 26.39 -60.66 -35.12
N ILE A 9 27.62 -60.92 -34.65
CA ILE A 9 28.14 -60.32 -33.41
C ILE A 9 28.26 -58.80 -33.56
N PHE A 10 28.70 -58.32 -34.73
CA PHE A 10 28.80 -56.88 -34.99
C PHE A 10 27.41 -56.20 -35.02
N LEU A 11 26.41 -56.86 -35.61
CA LEU A 11 25.05 -56.34 -35.68
C LEU A 11 24.34 -56.34 -34.32
N SER A 12 24.58 -57.36 -33.47
CA SER A 12 24.03 -57.36 -32.11
C SER A 12 24.67 -56.28 -31.24
N MET A 13 25.97 -56.01 -31.41
CA MET A 13 26.66 -54.96 -30.65
C MET A 13 26.21 -53.55 -31.06
N PHE A 14 25.83 -53.35 -32.33
CA PHE A 14 25.30 -52.07 -32.82
C PHE A 14 23.87 -51.78 -32.31
N SER A 15 23.05 -52.80 -32.10
CA SER A 15 21.66 -52.63 -31.64
C SER A 15 21.52 -52.13 -30.20
N VAL A 16 22.51 -52.38 -29.33
CA VAL A 16 22.52 -51.92 -27.93
C VAL A 16 22.98 -50.46 -27.81
N LEU A 17 23.69 -49.93 -28.82
CA LEU A 17 24.22 -48.56 -28.79
C LEU A 17 23.15 -47.48 -29.08
N CYS A 18 21.99 -47.86 -29.61
CA CYS A 18 20.95 -46.90 -30.03
C CYS A 18 19.87 -46.59 -28.98
N LEU A 19 19.91 -47.17 -27.79
CA LEU A 19 18.86 -47.00 -26.76
C LEU A 19 19.20 -45.98 -25.64
N SER A 20 20.31 -45.25 -25.75
CA SER A 20 20.71 -44.27 -24.73
C SER A 20 20.76 -42.83 -25.23
N ILE A 21 19.97 -42.48 -26.25
CA ILE A 21 19.70 -41.06 -26.53
C ILE A 21 18.69 -40.58 -25.48
N THR A 22 19.19 -40.22 -24.29
CA THR A 22 18.44 -39.35 -23.40
C THR A 22 18.28 -38.02 -24.13
N VAL A 23 17.10 -37.79 -24.68
CA VAL A 23 16.68 -36.45 -25.09
C VAL A 23 16.63 -35.63 -23.81
N PHE A 24 17.74 -34.99 -23.47
CA PHE A 24 17.73 -33.88 -22.54
C PHE A 24 16.91 -32.80 -23.23
N ALA A 25 15.63 -32.69 -22.87
CA ALA A 25 14.88 -31.48 -23.13
C ALA A 25 15.68 -30.38 -22.44
N ALA A 26 16.41 -29.58 -23.23
CA ALA A 26 16.98 -28.35 -22.75
C ALA A 26 15.80 -27.53 -22.21
N THR A 27 15.63 -27.50 -20.89
CA THR A 27 14.73 -26.58 -20.23
C THR A 27 15.16 -25.21 -20.66
N ALA A 28 14.42 -24.62 -21.60
CA ALA A 28 14.67 -23.27 -22.07
C ALA A 28 14.52 -22.33 -20.87
N GLY A 29 15.65 -21.95 -20.28
CA GLY A 29 15.69 -20.93 -19.24
C GLY A 29 15.39 -19.59 -19.91
N TYR A 30 14.30 -18.94 -19.52
CA TYR A 30 14.03 -17.58 -19.98
C TYR A 30 14.78 -16.60 -19.10
N SER A 31 15.48 -15.65 -19.73
CA SER A 31 15.98 -14.47 -19.04
C SER A 31 14.82 -13.51 -18.76
N LEU A 32 14.87 -12.84 -17.61
CA LEU A 32 13.84 -11.91 -17.17
C LEU A 32 14.33 -10.47 -17.31
N ARG A 33 13.50 -9.64 -17.94
CA ARG A 33 13.74 -8.21 -18.09
C ARG A 33 12.55 -7.44 -17.57
N VAL A 34 12.81 -6.45 -16.71
CA VAL A 34 11.82 -5.50 -16.22
C VAL A 34 12.29 -4.11 -16.59
N ASN A 35 11.43 -3.33 -17.25
CA ASN A 35 11.78 -2.00 -17.77
C ASN A 35 13.06 -1.99 -18.65
N GLY A 36 13.29 -3.08 -19.39
CA GLY A 36 14.47 -3.24 -20.25
C GLY A 36 15.75 -3.62 -19.52
N ILE A 37 15.73 -3.75 -18.19
CA ILE A 37 16.89 -4.14 -17.36
C ILE A 37 16.79 -5.63 -17.01
N ASP A 38 17.90 -6.35 -17.15
CA ASP A 38 17.97 -7.76 -16.73
C ASP A 38 17.89 -7.85 -15.20
N ILE A 39 16.99 -8.71 -14.70
CA ILE A 39 16.79 -8.92 -13.26
C ILE A 39 17.26 -10.31 -12.83
N LYS A 40 17.77 -10.44 -11.60
CA LYS A 40 18.25 -11.72 -11.06
C LYS A 40 17.08 -12.64 -10.70
N GLY A 41 16.72 -13.51 -11.64
CA GLY A 41 15.74 -14.58 -11.44
C GLY A 41 15.65 -15.44 -12.68
N GLU A 42 15.40 -16.73 -12.49
CA GLU A 42 15.21 -17.67 -13.59
C GLU A 42 13.74 -18.03 -13.69
N ALA A 43 13.13 -17.85 -14.87
CA ALA A 43 11.85 -18.47 -15.13
C ALA A 43 12.08 -19.95 -15.47
N LYS A 44 11.23 -20.82 -14.92
CA LYS A 44 11.30 -22.27 -15.12
C LYS A 44 10.09 -22.76 -15.87
N VAL A 45 10.29 -23.71 -16.77
CA VAL A 45 9.18 -24.43 -17.41
C VAL A 45 9.01 -25.76 -16.69
N ILE A 46 7.84 -25.96 -16.07
CA ILE A 46 7.46 -27.21 -15.41
C ILE A 46 6.18 -27.68 -16.08
N ASP A 47 6.20 -28.88 -16.66
CA ASP A 47 5.06 -29.48 -17.37
C ASP A 47 4.44 -28.58 -18.45
N GLY A 48 5.28 -27.85 -19.19
CA GLY A 48 4.84 -26.92 -20.24
C GLY A 48 4.31 -25.58 -19.73
N VAL A 49 4.27 -25.36 -18.42
CA VAL A 49 3.86 -24.10 -17.80
C VAL A 49 5.10 -23.28 -17.38
N THR A 50 5.14 -22.02 -17.79
CA THR A 50 6.22 -21.09 -17.41
C THR A 50 5.92 -20.45 -16.06
N TYR A 51 6.77 -20.74 -15.08
CA TYR A 51 6.76 -20.14 -13.75
C TYR A 51 7.80 -19.02 -13.69
N VAL A 52 7.33 -17.82 -13.34
CA VAL A 52 8.17 -16.63 -13.19
C VAL A 52 8.28 -16.29 -11.70
N PRO A 53 9.48 -15.97 -11.18
CA PRO A 53 9.67 -15.55 -9.79
C PRO A 53 8.99 -14.20 -9.55
N LEU A 54 7.75 -14.26 -9.07
CA LEU A 54 6.88 -13.10 -8.86
C LEU A 54 7.54 -12.02 -8.02
N ARG A 55 8.22 -12.39 -6.92
CA ARG A 55 9.00 -11.48 -6.06
C ARG A 55 9.94 -10.60 -6.87
N THR A 56 10.81 -11.23 -7.67
CA THR A 56 11.83 -10.54 -8.46
C THR A 56 11.20 -9.58 -9.47
N VAL A 57 10.08 -9.99 -10.09
CA VAL A 57 9.37 -9.14 -11.04
C VAL A 57 8.78 -7.91 -10.34
N ILE A 58 8.13 -8.09 -9.19
CA ILE A 58 7.53 -6.99 -8.44
C ILE A 58 8.60 -6.02 -7.91
N GLU A 59 9.70 -6.54 -7.35
CA GLU A 59 10.83 -5.71 -6.91
C GLU A 59 11.48 -4.97 -8.09
N GLY A 60 11.62 -5.62 -9.25
CA GLY A 60 12.12 -5.00 -10.48
C GLY A 60 11.20 -3.90 -11.01
N LEU A 61 9.89 -4.02 -10.77
CA LEU A 61 8.89 -2.97 -11.06
C LEU A 61 8.88 -1.87 -9.99
N GLY A 62 9.76 -1.96 -8.98
CA GLY A 62 9.86 -1.04 -7.87
C GLY A 62 8.85 -1.28 -6.75
N GLY A 63 7.93 -2.24 -6.89
CA GLY A 63 6.90 -2.56 -5.90
C GLY A 63 7.39 -3.36 -4.69
N SER A 64 6.48 -3.59 -3.76
CA SER A 64 6.64 -4.54 -2.66
C SER A 64 5.60 -5.65 -2.76
N TYR A 65 5.89 -6.78 -2.13
CA TYR A 65 4.95 -7.89 -2.03
C TYR A 65 4.99 -8.41 -0.60
N HIS A 66 3.84 -8.85 -0.09
CA HIS A 66 3.70 -9.43 1.24
C HIS A 66 2.97 -10.77 1.11
N VAL A 67 3.60 -11.83 1.60
CA VAL A 67 2.97 -13.15 1.68
C VAL A 67 2.21 -13.20 3.00
N MET A 68 0.92 -13.52 2.94
CA MET A 68 0.03 -13.63 4.09
C MET A 68 -0.40 -15.10 4.22
N PRO A 69 0.36 -15.94 4.94
CA PRO A 69 0.10 -17.38 5.02
C PRO A 69 -1.27 -17.70 5.62
N GLU A 70 -1.68 -16.91 6.62
CA GLU A 70 -2.94 -17.07 7.36
C GLU A 70 -4.19 -16.97 6.45
N SER A 71 -4.10 -16.17 5.38
CA SER A 71 -5.20 -15.92 4.44
C SER A 71 -4.95 -16.53 3.05
N ASN A 72 -3.89 -17.33 2.89
CA ASN A 72 -3.44 -17.87 1.60
C ASN A 72 -3.36 -16.79 0.49
N THR A 73 -2.98 -15.57 0.86
CA THR A 73 -3.00 -14.42 -0.05
C THR A 73 -1.59 -13.86 -0.25
N ILE A 74 -1.32 -13.40 -1.46
CA ILE A 74 -0.12 -12.61 -1.78
C ILE A 74 -0.59 -11.20 -2.13
N SER A 75 -0.27 -10.23 -1.29
CA SER A 75 -0.51 -8.82 -1.56
C SER A 75 0.62 -8.28 -2.42
N ILE A 76 0.29 -7.71 -3.58
CA ILE A 76 1.24 -7.05 -4.47
C ILE A 76 0.93 -5.56 -4.42
N LEU A 77 1.91 -4.79 -3.94
CA LEU A 77 1.83 -3.36 -3.81
C LEU A 77 2.74 -2.75 -4.86
N ARG A 78 2.15 -2.11 -5.86
CA ARG A 78 2.94 -1.42 -6.87
C ARG A 78 3.43 -0.11 -6.26
N ARG A 79 4.75 0.12 -6.30
CA ARG A 79 5.32 1.46 -6.06
C ARG A 79 5.20 2.25 -7.36
N ASP A 80 3.96 2.39 -7.84
CA ASP A 80 3.68 3.51 -8.72
C ASP A 80 3.87 4.73 -7.83
N ILE A 81 4.89 5.52 -8.14
CA ILE A 81 5.20 6.79 -7.46
C ILE A 81 3.97 7.76 -7.51
N GLY A 82 2.93 7.42 -8.29
CA GLY A 82 1.63 8.09 -8.30
C GLY A 82 0.52 7.50 -7.41
N MET A 83 0.67 6.30 -6.83
CA MET A 83 -0.34 5.69 -5.94
C MET A 83 -0.04 5.91 -4.45
N TYR A 84 1.23 5.82 -4.05
CA TYR A 84 1.69 6.05 -2.68
C TYR A 84 2.57 7.29 -2.63
N GLY A 85 2.17 8.31 -1.86
CA GLY A 85 3.03 9.46 -1.60
C GLY A 85 3.35 10.29 -2.86
N GLY A 86 2.40 11.11 -3.27
CA GLY A 86 2.64 12.26 -4.17
C GLY A 86 1.88 13.51 -3.72
N TYR A 87 1.22 13.40 -2.56
CA TYR A 87 0.37 14.43 -2.01
C TYR A 87 1.15 15.28 -1.04
N THR A 88 1.74 16.34 -1.57
CA THR A 88 2.53 17.33 -0.84
C THR A 88 1.71 18.58 -0.59
N GLU A 89 2.27 19.54 0.14
CA GLU A 89 1.68 20.88 0.28
C GLU A 89 1.39 21.54 -1.09
N SER A 90 2.28 21.36 -2.07
CA SER A 90 2.12 21.90 -3.42
C SER A 90 1.19 21.08 -4.33
N ASN A 91 0.86 19.84 -3.94
CA ASN A 91 -0.02 18.95 -4.69
C ASN A 91 -0.93 18.15 -3.74
N PRO A 92 -1.84 18.80 -3.00
CA PRO A 92 -2.62 18.11 -1.97
C PRO A 92 -3.70 17.21 -2.59
N LEU A 93 -4.08 16.17 -1.87
CA LEU A 93 -5.26 15.36 -2.17
C LEU A 93 -6.51 16.25 -2.11
N ARG A 94 -7.38 16.14 -3.12
CA ARG A 94 -8.65 16.89 -3.18
C ARG A 94 -9.78 16.06 -2.59
N SER A 95 -10.81 16.72 -2.06
CA SER A 95 -12.06 16.07 -1.65
C SER A 95 -12.66 15.24 -2.79
N GLY A 96 -13.22 14.08 -2.48
CA GLY A 96 -13.72 13.11 -3.45
C GLY A 96 -12.66 12.22 -4.09
N SER A 97 -11.39 12.32 -3.66
CA SER A 97 -10.30 11.46 -4.14
C SER A 97 -9.84 10.48 -3.06
N LYS A 98 -9.38 9.29 -3.52
CA LYS A 98 -8.72 8.28 -2.69
C LYS A 98 -7.20 8.38 -2.88
N ALA A 99 -6.46 8.29 -1.79
CA ALA A 99 -5.02 8.18 -1.79
C ALA A 99 -4.57 6.94 -1.04
N TYR A 100 -3.38 6.45 -1.37
CA TYR A 100 -2.72 5.42 -0.59
C TYR A 100 -1.51 6.00 0.14
N PHE A 101 -1.23 5.45 1.31
CA PHE A 101 -0.17 5.92 2.18
C PHE A 101 0.62 4.76 2.77
N GLU A 102 1.84 5.09 3.18
CA GLU A 102 2.72 4.26 3.99
C GLU A 102 3.05 5.05 5.25
N ILE A 103 2.88 4.44 6.42
CA ILE A 103 3.18 5.07 7.72
C ILE A 103 3.99 4.10 8.56
N ASN A 104 5.12 4.59 9.09
CA ASN A 104 5.91 3.88 10.08
C ASN A 104 5.50 4.29 11.50
N GLU A 105 5.11 3.33 12.33
CA GLU A 105 4.69 3.55 13.71
C GLU A 105 4.99 2.32 14.58
N ASN A 106 5.52 2.54 15.78
CA ASN A 106 5.84 1.47 16.74
C ASN A 106 6.71 0.34 16.16
N PHE A 107 7.66 0.68 15.28
CA PHE A 107 8.50 -0.29 14.56
C PHE A 107 7.70 -1.28 13.70
N ASP A 108 6.54 -0.86 13.24
CA ASP A 108 5.75 -1.53 12.23
C ASP A 108 5.49 -0.56 11.07
N LYS A 109 5.23 -1.14 9.91
CA LYS A 109 4.98 -0.41 8.68
C LYS A 109 3.58 -0.72 8.22
N PHE A 110 2.75 0.31 8.16
CA PHE A 110 1.37 0.22 7.71
C PHE A 110 1.24 0.73 6.29
N VAL A 111 0.51 -0.02 5.48
CA VAL A 111 0.07 0.37 4.14
C VAL A 111 -1.43 0.52 4.18
N GLY A 112 -1.92 1.70 3.81
CA GLY A 112 -3.35 2.00 3.89
C GLY A 112 -3.85 2.86 2.75
N SER A 113 -5.16 3.09 2.75
CA SER A 113 -5.81 4.08 1.91
C SER A 113 -6.63 5.04 2.74
N VAL A 114 -6.73 6.29 2.27
CA VAL A 114 -7.63 7.29 2.83
C VAL A 114 -8.45 7.93 1.72
N PHE A 115 -9.73 8.14 1.98
CA PHE A 115 -10.65 8.84 1.10
C PHE A 115 -11.32 9.97 1.88
N ILE A 116 -11.27 11.18 1.32
CA ILE A 116 -11.97 12.34 1.86
C ILE A 116 -13.32 12.42 1.17
N GLU A 117 -14.38 12.12 1.91
CA GLU A 117 -15.73 12.12 1.36
C GLU A 117 -16.26 13.54 1.25
N GLU A 118 -16.22 14.29 2.34
CA GLU A 118 -16.78 15.64 2.43
C GLU A 118 -16.13 16.47 3.54
N THR A 119 -16.23 17.80 3.39
CA THR A 119 -15.83 18.79 4.40
C THR A 119 -17.05 19.61 4.82
N SER A 120 -17.15 19.92 6.12
CA SER A 120 -18.23 20.72 6.68
C SER A 120 -17.68 21.72 7.68
N THR A 121 -18.23 22.94 7.73
CA THR A 121 -17.71 24.04 8.56
C THR A 121 -18.82 24.78 9.32
N GLY A 122 -18.44 25.48 10.38
CA GLY A 122 -19.32 26.41 11.10
C GLY A 122 -20.62 25.79 11.60
N LYS A 123 -21.77 26.37 11.23
CA LYS A 123 -23.09 25.92 11.69
C LYS A 123 -23.46 24.54 11.17
N ASP A 124 -23.03 24.18 9.96
CA ASP A 124 -23.33 22.87 9.39
C ASP A 124 -22.45 21.79 10.01
N ALA A 125 -21.19 22.12 10.34
CA ALA A 125 -20.36 21.27 11.19
C ALA A 125 -21.08 21.00 12.52
N LEU A 126 -21.57 22.04 13.20
CA LEU A 126 -22.26 21.88 14.48
C LEU A 126 -23.53 21.01 14.40
N LYS A 127 -24.26 21.04 13.27
CA LYS A 127 -25.39 20.12 13.04
C LYS A 127 -24.94 18.66 12.93
N ILE A 128 -23.77 18.42 12.34
CA ILE A 128 -23.17 17.08 12.27
C ILE A 128 -22.66 16.65 13.65
N LEU A 129 -22.21 17.61 14.48
CA LEU A 129 -21.83 17.42 15.89
C LEU A 129 -23.02 17.16 16.84
N GLN A 130 -24.15 16.65 16.34
CA GLN A 130 -25.39 16.46 17.08
C GLN A 130 -25.22 15.49 18.25
N GLU A 131 -24.76 16.04 19.37
CA GLU A 131 -24.80 15.52 20.75
C GLU A 131 -24.37 16.60 21.75
N LYS A 132 -23.51 17.56 21.36
CA LYS A 132 -22.93 18.54 22.32
C LYS A 132 -23.62 19.91 22.40
N LYS A 133 -24.32 20.40 21.35
CA LYS A 133 -24.89 21.77 21.28
C LYS A 133 -23.92 22.89 21.74
N GLU A 134 -22.62 22.64 21.73
CA GLU A 134 -21.62 23.59 22.20
C GLU A 134 -21.25 24.53 21.06
N HIS A 135 -21.27 25.83 21.35
CA HIS A 135 -20.75 26.83 20.42
C HIS A 135 -19.22 26.78 20.43
N ALA A 136 -18.61 26.99 19.27
CA ALA A 136 -17.18 27.24 19.21
C ALA A 136 -16.85 28.46 20.09
N PRO A 137 -15.71 28.47 20.82
CA PRO A 137 -15.27 29.64 21.56
C PRO A 137 -15.18 30.88 20.66
N SER A 138 -15.37 32.06 21.25
CA SER A 138 -15.30 33.33 20.50
C SER A 138 -14.01 33.42 19.68
N GLY A 139 -14.14 33.72 18.38
CA GLY A 139 -13.03 33.82 17.45
C GLY A 139 -12.58 32.49 16.85
N TYR A 140 -13.29 31.38 17.10
CA TYR A 140 -13.01 30.06 16.54
C TYR A 140 -14.24 29.44 15.86
N THR A 141 -13.99 28.52 14.95
CA THR A 141 -15.01 27.74 14.24
C THR A 141 -14.60 26.27 14.14
N TYR A 142 -15.60 25.40 13.96
CA TYR A 142 -15.38 23.98 13.73
C TYR A 142 -15.21 23.71 12.24
N VAL A 143 -14.22 22.87 11.92
CA VAL A 143 -14.06 22.25 10.61
C VAL A 143 -14.09 20.74 10.80
N LEU A 144 -14.96 20.06 10.06
CA LEU A 144 -15.11 18.62 10.08
C LEU A 144 -14.78 18.05 8.72
N VAL A 145 -14.06 16.94 8.71
CA VAL A 145 -13.74 16.19 7.50
C VAL A 145 -14.15 14.74 7.70
N LYS A 146 -14.99 14.25 6.79
CA LYS A 146 -15.40 12.85 6.80
C LYS A 146 -14.36 12.04 6.06
N VAL A 147 -13.73 11.12 6.77
CA VAL A 147 -12.64 10.30 6.25
C VAL A 147 -13.04 8.83 6.30
N ASN A 148 -12.69 8.13 5.24
CA ASN A 148 -12.66 6.67 5.21
C ASN A 148 -11.19 6.25 5.16
N LEU A 149 -10.69 5.60 6.22
CA LEU A 149 -9.32 5.13 6.33
C LEU A 149 -9.32 3.61 6.45
N GLU A 150 -8.52 2.95 5.63
CA GLU A 150 -8.41 1.50 5.58
C GLU A 150 -6.95 1.07 5.68
N ILE A 151 -6.65 0.08 6.52
CA ILE A 151 -5.36 -0.61 6.51
C ILE A 151 -5.47 -1.80 5.56
N LEU A 152 -4.58 -1.83 4.56
CA LEU A 152 -4.53 -2.86 3.53
C LEU A 152 -3.51 -3.94 3.89
N ALA A 153 -2.43 -3.56 4.58
CA ALA A 153 -1.41 -4.47 5.08
C ALA A 153 -0.62 -3.83 6.23
N SER A 154 -0.14 -4.65 7.16
CA SER A 154 0.96 -4.34 8.09
C SER A 154 2.11 -5.35 7.97
N GLU A 155 3.34 -4.97 8.34
CA GLU A 155 4.46 -5.92 8.37
C GLU A 155 4.27 -6.98 9.46
N LYS A 156 3.68 -6.59 10.60
CA LYS A 156 3.26 -7.52 11.64
C LYS A 156 1.77 -7.83 11.52
N THR A 157 1.45 -9.10 11.31
CA THR A 157 0.06 -9.57 11.18
C THR A 157 -0.78 -9.22 12.41
N GLY A 158 -1.96 -8.64 12.19
CA GLY A 158 -2.92 -8.35 13.26
C GLY A 158 -2.67 -7.06 14.04
N GLU A 159 -1.66 -6.28 13.66
CA GLU A 159 -1.44 -4.95 14.22
C GLU A 159 -2.53 -3.96 13.81
N SER A 160 -2.65 -2.90 14.59
CA SER A 160 -3.64 -1.84 14.33
C SER A 160 -3.01 -0.45 14.41
N LEU A 161 -3.39 0.40 13.46
CA LEU A 161 -2.99 1.79 13.44
C LEU A 161 -3.86 2.61 14.38
N SER A 162 -3.26 3.28 15.36
CA SER A 162 -4.01 4.16 16.28
C SER A 162 -4.44 5.46 15.60
N ILE A 163 -5.72 5.80 15.67
CA ILE A 163 -6.27 7.08 15.23
C ILE A 163 -6.44 7.99 16.45
N ASN A 164 -5.33 8.57 16.90
CA ASN A 164 -5.33 9.56 17.96
C ASN A 164 -5.44 11.00 17.40
N ASN A 165 -5.56 11.97 18.31
CA ASN A 165 -5.70 13.40 17.98
C ASN A 165 -4.52 14.02 17.20
N TYR A 166 -3.38 13.33 17.13
CA TYR A 166 -2.20 13.79 16.39
C TYR A 166 -2.07 13.14 15.01
N ARG A 167 -2.93 12.16 14.69
CA ARG A 167 -2.91 11.46 13.39
C ARG A 167 -3.25 12.42 12.25
N PHE A 168 -4.25 13.25 12.49
CA PHE A 168 -4.67 14.30 11.58
C PHE A 168 -4.36 15.65 12.20
N GLN A 169 -3.75 16.53 11.42
CA GLN A 169 -3.45 17.89 11.86
C GLN A 169 -3.89 18.88 10.80
N TYR A 170 -4.58 19.93 11.21
CA TYR A 170 -4.82 21.09 10.36
C TYR A 170 -3.58 21.98 10.35
N ILE A 171 -3.21 22.48 9.17
CA ILE A 171 -2.10 23.39 8.96
C ILE A 171 -2.68 24.71 8.46
N ASP A 172 -2.48 25.74 9.26
CA ASP A 172 -2.83 27.10 8.89
C ASP A 172 -1.92 27.59 7.75
N PRO A 173 -2.47 28.05 6.62
CA PRO A 173 -1.68 28.35 5.44
C PRO A 173 -0.76 29.57 5.62
N VAL A 174 -1.07 30.46 6.57
CA VAL A 174 -0.34 31.71 6.79
C VAL A 174 0.71 31.53 7.88
N THR A 175 0.29 31.01 9.03
CA THR A 175 1.12 30.87 10.23
C THR A 175 1.87 29.54 10.28
N GLN A 176 1.51 28.58 9.42
CA GLN A 176 2.02 27.20 9.43
C GLN A 176 1.78 26.47 10.76
N LYS A 177 0.91 27.02 11.61
CA LYS A 177 0.54 26.43 12.90
C LYS A 177 -0.20 25.12 12.67
N ARG A 178 0.23 24.08 13.40
CA ARG A 178 -0.41 22.76 13.40
C ARG A 178 -1.41 22.65 14.53
N THR A 179 -2.65 22.35 14.19
CA THR A 179 -3.74 22.14 15.15
C THR A 179 -4.12 20.65 15.13
N PRO A 180 -3.94 19.92 16.25
CA PRO A 180 -4.36 18.53 16.37
C PRO A 180 -5.86 18.38 16.10
N SER A 181 -6.25 17.25 15.52
CA SER A 181 -7.66 16.90 15.43
C SER A 181 -8.25 16.57 16.79
N PHE A 182 -9.56 16.62 16.90
CA PHE A 182 -10.30 15.95 17.96
C PHE A 182 -11.22 14.91 17.35
N MET A 183 -11.37 13.79 18.06
CA MET A 183 -12.23 12.68 17.66
C MET A 183 -13.54 12.74 18.45
N PHE A 184 -14.63 12.34 17.80
CA PHE A 184 -15.98 12.33 18.40
C PHE A 184 -16.21 11.16 19.34
N SER A 185 -15.48 10.06 19.16
CA SER A 185 -15.56 8.91 20.05
C SER A 185 -14.76 9.13 21.33
N GLN A 186 -15.33 8.72 22.47
CA GLN A 186 -14.63 8.66 23.76
C GLN A 186 -13.45 7.66 23.76
N TYR A 187 -13.37 6.85 22.70
CA TYR A 187 -12.33 5.87 22.47
C TYR A 187 -11.45 6.37 21.33
N SER A 188 -10.12 6.35 21.49
CA SER A 188 -9.19 6.49 20.37
C SER A 188 -9.32 5.26 19.48
N PRO A 189 -10.02 5.35 18.32
CA PRO A 189 -10.22 4.16 17.52
C PRO A 189 -8.89 3.68 16.95
N SER A 190 -8.75 2.38 16.77
CA SER A 190 -7.67 1.81 15.97
C SER A 190 -8.24 1.17 14.72
N VAL A 191 -7.45 1.16 13.65
CA VAL A 191 -7.80 0.59 12.35
C VAL A 191 -6.91 -0.60 12.11
N SER A 192 -7.52 -1.74 11.86
CA SER A 192 -6.83 -2.98 11.50
C SER A 192 -7.24 -3.39 10.09
N GLU A 193 -6.53 -4.35 9.51
CA GLU A 193 -6.91 -4.96 8.24
C GLU A 193 -8.37 -5.42 8.25
N GLY A 194 -9.09 -5.14 7.17
CA GLY A 194 -10.51 -5.49 6.98
C GLY A 194 -11.51 -4.73 7.86
N LYS A 195 -11.06 -3.78 8.70
CA LYS A 195 -11.92 -2.98 9.58
C LYS A 195 -11.66 -1.48 9.36
N PRO A 196 -12.17 -0.89 8.27
CA PRO A 196 -11.93 0.51 7.95
C PRO A 196 -12.56 1.44 8.99
N PHE A 197 -11.89 2.56 9.28
CA PHE A 197 -12.47 3.67 10.01
C PHE A 197 -13.26 4.54 9.05
N ASN A 198 -14.56 4.71 9.32
CA ASN A 198 -15.41 5.67 8.64
C ASN A 198 -15.98 6.63 9.68
N GLY A 199 -15.52 7.86 9.66
CA GLY A 199 -15.92 8.82 10.67
C GLY A 199 -15.48 10.25 10.39
N TRP A 200 -15.94 11.14 11.26
CA TRP A 200 -15.58 12.55 11.22
C TRP A 200 -14.31 12.81 12.02
N VAL A 201 -13.44 13.63 11.45
CA VAL A 201 -12.27 14.20 12.11
C VAL A 201 -12.51 15.70 12.24
N GLY A 202 -12.46 16.22 13.47
CA GLY A 202 -12.76 17.61 13.76
C GLY A 202 -11.53 18.46 14.07
N PHE A 203 -11.60 19.76 13.78
CA PHE A 203 -10.60 20.77 14.12
C PHE A 203 -11.30 22.03 14.64
N LEU A 204 -10.67 22.69 15.61
CA LEU A 204 -11.09 24.00 16.12
C LEU A 204 -10.06 25.03 15.67
N ILE A 205 -10.45 25.93 14.77
CA ILE A 205 -9.53 26.87 14.10
C ILE A 205 -10.08 28.30 14.14
N PRO A 206 -9.27 29.35 13.93
CA PRO A 206 -9.74 30.73 13.95
C PRO A 206 -10.87 31.00 12.94
N GLU A 207 -11.84 31.85 13.27
CA GLU A 207 -12.97 32.18 12.36
C GLU A 207 -12.54 32.85 11.05
N ASP A 208 -11.44 33.60 11.08
CA ASP A 208 -10.83 34.29 9.93
C ASP A 208 -9.86 33.41 9.14
N HIS A 209 -9.83 32.10 9.40
CA HIS A 209 -8.97 31.17 8.68
C HIS A 209 -9.25 31.18 7.18
N GLN A 210 -8.19 31.08 6.39
CA GLN A 210 -8.28 30.72 4.96
C GLN A 210 -8.32 29.19 4.83
N SER A 211 -8.91 28.67 3.75
CA SER A 211 -8.94 27.23 3.47
C SER A 211 -7.53 26.63 3.57
N GLY A 212 -7.30 25.84 4.62
CA GLY A 212 -5.99 25.26 4.93
C GLY A 212 -5.81 23.84 4.41
N MET A 213 -4.78 23.20 4.94
CA MET A 213 -4.46 21.80 4.64
C MET A 213 -4.70 20.92 5.86
N ILE A 214 -5.06 19.67 5.64
CA ILE A 214 -4.97 18.62 6.65
C ILE A 214 -3.83 17.69 6.26
N VAL A 215 -3.08 17.24 7.25
CA VAL A 215 -2.04 16.25 7.07
C VAL A 215 -2.38 15.01 7.87
N LEU A 216 -2.35 13.87 7.19
CA LEU A 216 -2.30 12.54 7.80
C LEU A 216 -0.83 12.15 7.95
N SER A 217 -0.36 11.95 9.18
CA SER A 217 1.04 11.56 9.44
C SER A 217 1.19 10.80 10.75
N SER A 218 2.35 10.17 10.95
CA SER A 218 2.78 9.72 12.28
C SER A 218 3.68 10.78 12.92
N PRO A 219 3.61 11.00 14.25
CA PRO A 219 4.57 11.87 14.94
C PRO A 219 6.03 11.50 14.66
N SER A 220 6.33 10.20 14.48
CA SER A 220 7.65 9.66 14.17
C SER A 220 7.99 9.63 12.68
N ASP A 221 7.02 9.83 11.80
CA ASP A 221 7.19 9.76 10.34
C ASP A 221 6.42 10.90 9.65
N ARG A 222 7.03 12.08 9.68
CA ARG A 222 6.51 13.28 9.03
C ARG A 222 6.94 13.42 7.57
N GLN A 223 7.89 12.61 7.11
CA GLN A 223 8.37 12.65 5.72
C GLN A 223 7.36 11.97 4.78
N ASN A 224 6.67 10.94 5.27
CA ASN A 224 5.60 10.25 4.53
C ASN A 224 4.20 10.85 4.82
N ALA A 225 4.16 12.12 5.22
CA ALA A 225 2.93 12.85 5.47
C ALA A 225 2.08 12.96 4.20
N LEU A 226 0.80 12.62 4.29
CA LEU A 226 -0.17 12.78 3.22
C LEU A 226 -0.93 14.09 3.41
N TRP A 227 -0.76 15.01 2.45
CA TRP A 227 -1.40 16.33 2.47
C TRP A 227 -2.75 16.32 1.75
N MET A 228 -3.72 16.98 2.35
CA MET A 228 -5.12 17.00 1.94
C MET A 228 -5.64 18.42 1.98
N LYS A 229 -6.34 18.87 0.95
CA LYS A 229 -6.90 20.21 0.90
C LYS A 229 -8.28 20.25 1.55
N VAL A 230 -8.50 21.19 2.45
CA VAL A 230 -9.84 21.53 2.94
C VAL A 230 -10.45 22.53 1.95
N GLN A 231 -11.67 22.24 1.47
CA GLN A 231 -12.42 23.18 0.64
C GLN A 231 -13.08 24.24 1.52
#